data_AF-A0AAW1XM42-F1
#
_entry.id   AF-A0AAW1XM42-F1
#
_cell.length_a   1.000
_cell.length_b   1.000
_cell.length_c   1.000
_cell.angle_alpha   90.00
_cell.angle_beta   90.00
_cell.angle_gamma   90.00
#
_symmetry.space_group_name_H-M   'P 1'
#
loop_
_entity.id
_entity.type
_entity.pdbx_description
1 polymer ?
#
loop_
_entity_poly.entity_id
_entity_poly.type
_entity_poly.pdbx_seq_one_letter_code
_entity_poly.pdbx_strand_id
1 'polypeptide(L)'
;MYLSRLHQDLVRRFFTSACEMLKASGEVHLTHKTSYPYSKWEIVKLAEEVGLYLVEDAPFSRGDYPGYLNKRGSGKKCNRTFPVGLCSTYKFAKLPLLEFFQTTL
;
A
#
# COMPACT_ATOMS: atom_id res chain seq x y z
N MET A 1 5.17 -18.52 8.15
CA MET A 1 3.99 -18.61 7.25
C MET A 1 2.74 -17.94 7.82
N TYR A 2 2.39 -18.12 9.10
CA TYR A 2 1.18 -17.54 9.72
C TYR A 2 1.17 -15.99 9.79
N LEU A 3 2.27 -15.38 10.27
CA LEU A 3 2.33 -13.92 10.45
C LEU A 3 2.20 -13.12 9.13
N SER A 4 2.66 -13.68 8.01
CA SER A 4 2.50 -13.05 6.69
C SER A 4 1.02 -12.91 6.30
N ARG A 5 0.20 -13.92 6.62
CA ARG A 5 -1.23 -13.90 6.29
C ARG A 5 -1.99 -12.86 7.10
N LEU A 6 -1.66 -12.70 8.39
CA LEU A 6 -2.26 -11.67 9.23
C LEU A 6 -1.96 -10.26 8.71
N HIS A 7 -0.74 -10.02 8.22
CA HIS A 7 -0.40 -8.74 7.63
C HIS A 7 -1.11 -8.50 6.29
N GLN A 8 -1.20 -9.50 5.42
CA GLN A 8 -1.97 -9.40 4.17
C GLN A 8 -3.45 -9.13 4.46
N ASP A 9 -4.03 -9.80 5.46
CA ASP A 9 -5.41 -9.55 5.87
C ASP A 9 -5.62 -8.13 6.40
N LEU A 10 -4.70 -7.63 7.23
CA LEU A 10 -4.72 -6.24 7.69
C LEU A 10 -4.68 -5.26 6.51
N VAL A 11 -3.78 -5.46 5.55
CA VAL A 11 -3.67 -4.60 4.36
C VAL A 11 -4.93 -4.69 3.50
N ARG A 12 -5.48 -5.88 3.28
CA ARG A 12 -6.74 -6.05 2.54
C ARG A 12 -7.89 -5.30 3.22
N ARG A 13 -8.07 -5.44 4.54
CA ARG A 13 -9.13 -4.75 5.28
C ARG A 13 -8.94 -3.24 5.29
N PHE A 14 -7.69 -2.76 5.34
CA PHE A 14 -7.37 -1.34 5.15
C PHE A 14 -7.82 -0.87 3.77
N PHE A 15 -7.48 -1.59 2.69
CA PHE A 15 -7.91 -1.24 1.34
C PHE A 15 -9.43 -1.28 1.17
N THR A 16 -10.13 -2.27 1.75
CA THR A 16 -11.60 -2.33 1.73
C THR A 16 -12.20 -1.06 2.33
N SER A 17 -11.77 -0.69 3.54
CA SER A 17 -12.27 0.50 4.23
C SER A 17 -11.93 1.79 3.47
N ALA A 18 -10.71 1.89 2.93
CA ALA A 18 -10.31 3.06 2.15
C ALA A 18 -11.11 3.18 0.85
N CYS A 19 -11.37 2.06 0.16
CA CYS A 19 -12.18 2.01 -1.05
C CYS A 19 -13.60 2.54 -0.78
N GLU A 20 -14.23 2.17 0.34
CA GLU A 20 -15.56 2.67 0.72
C GLU A 20 -15.56 4.19 0.97
N MET A 21 -14.48 4.74 1.53
CA MET A 21 -14.36 6.17 1.83
C MET A 21 -13.92 7.03 0.62
N LEU A 22 -13.34 6.42 -0.40
CA LEU A 22 -12.77 7.13 -1.55
C LEU A 22 -13.86 7.79 -2.42
N LYS A 23 -13.70 9.10 -2.67
CA LYS A 23 -14.40 9.80 -3.75
C LYS A 23 -13.86 9.34 -5.11
N ALA A 24 -14.57 9.67 -6.20
CA ALA A 24 -14.21 9.25 -7.56
C ALA A 24 -12.77 9.62 -7.98
N SER A 25 -12.26 10.76 -7.54
CA SER A 25 -10.90 11.23 -7.81
C SER A 25 -9.92 11.03 -6.65
N GLY A 26 -10.32 10.28 -5.62
CA GLY A 26 -9.48 10.03 -4.45
C GLY A 26 -8.44 8.94 -4.72
N GLU A 27 -7.37 8.96 -3.92
CA GLU A 27 -6.30 7.96 -3.98
C GLU A 27 -6.02 7.37 -2.59
N VAL A 28 -5.58 6.11 -2.58
CA VAL A 28 -5.01 5.44 -1.41
C VAL A 28 -3.52 5.32 -1.63
N HIS A 29 -2.72 5.85 -0.71
CA HIS A 29 -1.25 5.73 -0.78
C HIS A 29 -0.77 4.76 0.30
N LEU A 30 0.03 3.77 -0.10
CA LEU A 30 0.64 2.81 0.81
C LEU A 30 2.14 2.72 0.55
N THR A 31 2.95 3.13 1.54
CA THR A 31 4.39 2.92 1.52
C THR A 31 4.74 1.53 2.06
N HIS A 32 5.45 0.72 1.26
CA HIS A 32 5.77 -0.67 1.60
C HIS A 32 7.21 -1.03 1.27
N LYS A 33 7.77 -1.98 2.04
CA LYS A 33 9.08 -2.56 1.76
C LYS A 33 9.00 -3.49 0.56
N THR A 34 9.88 -3.29 -0.41
CA THR A 34 9.90 -4.08 -1.66
C THR A 34 10.88 -5.25 -1.61
N SER A 35 11.74 -5.32 -0.58
CA SER A 35 12.66 -6.44 -0.39
C SER A 35 11.98 -7.64 0.26
N TYR A 36 12.50 -8.85 0.00
CA TYR A 36 12.11 -10.07 0.73
C TYR A 36 12.29 -9.88 2.25
N PRO A 37 11.40 -10.42 3.11
CA PRO A 37 10.20 -11.21 2.79
C PRO A 37 8.94 -10.38 2.51
N TYR A 38 9.02 -9.05 2.57
CA TYR A 38 7.86 -8.16 2.49
C TYR A 38 7.25 -8.08 1.09
N SER A 39 8.05 -8.28 0.03
CA SER A 39 7.55 -8.38 -1.34
C SER A 39 6.48 -9.45 -1.51
N LYS A 40 6.57 -10.58 -0.79
CA LYS A 40 5.59 -11.67 -0.83
C LYS A 40 4.20 -11.30 -0.29
N TRP A 41 4.02 -10.07 0.19
CA TRP A 41 2.71 -9.61 0.61
C TRP A 41 1.81 -9.32 -0.59
N GLU A 42 2.37 -9.10 -1.79
CA GLU A 42 1.61 -8.92 -3.03
C GLU A 42 0.55 -7.80 -2.91
N ILE A 43 0.94 -6.64 -2.38
CA ILE A 43 -0.01 -5.58 -1.99
C ILE A 43 -0.83 -5.01 -3.16
N VAL A 44 -0.31 -5.08 -4.39
CA VAL A 44 -1.05 -4.68 -5.60
C VAL A 44 -2.23 -5.62 -5.80
N LYS A 45 -2.01 -6.93 -5.73
CA LYS A 45 -3.08 -7.94 -5.82
C LYS A 45 -4.13 -7.76 -4.72
N LEU A 46 -3.70 -7.44 -3.50
CA LEU A 46 -4.63 -7.18 -2.39
C LEU A 46 -5.51 -5.96 -2.63
N ALA A 47 -5.00 -4.92 -3.31
CA ALA A 47 -5.79 -3.75 -3.68
C ALA A 47 -6.80 -4.09 -4.80
N GLU A 48 -6.38 -4.85 -5.81
CA GLU A 48 -7.22 -5.29 -6.93
C GLU A 48 -8.40 -6.13 -6.44
N GLU A 49 -8.19 -7.02 -5.47
CA GLU A 49 -9.22 -7.85 -4.83
C GLU A 49 -10.39 -7.02 -4.24
N VAL A 50 -10.19 -5.73 -3.97
CA VAL A 50 -11.20 -4.84 -3.39
C VAL A 50 -11.56 -3.65 -4.28
N GLY A 51 -11.22 -3.73 -5.58
CA GLY A 51 -11.61 -2.73 -6.59
C GLY A 51 -10.73 -1.47 -6.62
N LEU A 52 -9.52 -1.54 -6.08
CA LEU A 52 -8.50 -0.49 -6.20
C LEU A 52 -7.40 -0.94 -7.17
N TYR A 53 -6.93 -0.03 -8.02
CA TYR A 53 -5.98 -0.33 -9.08
C TYR A 53 -4.77 0.57 -8.97
N LEU A 54 -3.59 0.03 -9.30
CA LEU A 54 -2.33 0.75 -9.22
C LEU A 54 -2.30 1.86 -10.27
N VAL A 55 -2.07 3.09 -9.80
CA VAL A 55 -1.84 4.28 -10.64
C VAL A 55 -0.34 4.57 -10.76
N GLU A 56 0.39 4.48 -9.64
CA GLU A 56 1.80 4.82 -9.59
C GLU A 56 2.55 3.98 -8.54
N ASP A 57 3.77 3.55 -8.87
CA ASP A 57 4.78 3.04 -7.94
C ASP A 57 5.94 4.04 -7.91
N ALA A 58 6.01 4.84 -6.84
CA ALA A 58 7.05 5.85 -6.66
C ALA A 58 8.08 5.37 -5.63
N PRO A 59 9.40 5.48 -5.91
CA PRO A 59 10.42 5.15 -4.93
C PRO A 59 10.25 5.96 -3.65
N PHE A 60 10.32 5.29 -2.49
CA PHE A 60 10.28 6.01 -1.21
C PHE A 60 11.63 6.66 -0.94
N SER A 61 11.63 7.98 -0.73
CA SER A 61 12.74 8.71 -0.16
C SER A 61 12.35 9.28 1.20
N ARG A 62 13.19 9.03 2.21
CA ARG A 62 13.02 9.65 3.54
C ARG A 62 13.06 11.19 3.46
N GLY A 63 13.78 11.74 2.49
CA GLY A 63 13.91 13.19 2.31
C GLY A 63 12.58 13.88 2.03
N ASP A 64 11.62 13.16 1.46
CA ASP A 64 10.32 13.69 1.06
C ASP A 64 9.36 13.85 2.25
N TYR A 65 9.73 13.32 3.42
CA TYR A 65 8.90 13.30 4.63
C TYR A 65 9.65 13.94 5.81
N PRO A 66 9.70 15.28 5.91
CA PRO A 66 10.33 15.98 7.02
C PRO A 66 9.79 15.49 8.37
N GLY A 67 10.70 15.14 9.28
CA GLY A 67 10.35 14.61 10.60
C GLY A 67 10.06 13.11 10.65
N TYR A 68 10.02 12.41 9.52
CA TYR A 68 9.88 10.95 9.51
C TYR A 68 11.09 10.26 10.15
N LEU A 69 10.83 9.47 11.19
CA LEU A 69 11.83 8.65 11.85
C LEU A 69 11.25 7.26 12.15
N ASN A 70 11.71 6.24 11.42
CA ASN A 70 11.24 4.87 11.59
C ASN A 70 11.72 4.27 12.92
N LYS A 71 10.86 3.49 13.59
CA LYS A 71 11.16 2.86 14.88
C LYS A 71 10.73 1.40 14.88
N ARG A 72 11.47 0.55 15.61
CA ARG A 72 11.11 -0.86 15.81
C ARG A 72 9.88 -0.94 16.72
N GLY A 73 8.87 -1.71 16.30
CA GLY A 73 7.61 -1.88 17.03
C GLY A 73 7.68 -2.85 18.21
N SER A 74 8.71 -3.70 18.32
CA SER A 74 8.80 -4.72 19.38
C SER A 74 10.24 -5.11 19.74
N GLY A 75 10.38 -5.87 20.85
CA GLY A 75 11.64 -6.43 21.34
C GLY A 75 12.50 -5.48 22.19
N LYS A 76 13.66 -5.94 22.64
CA LYS A 76 14.59 -5.18 23.51
C LYS A 76 15.08 -3.86 22.93
N LYS A 77 15.03 -3.71 21.60
CA LYS A 77 15.41 -2.49 20.86
C LYS A 77 14.17 -1.75 20.32
N CYS A 78 13.00 -1.92 20.94
CA CYS A 78 11.83 -1.11 20.62
C CYS A 78 12.18 0.39 20.67
N ASN A 79 11.47 1.21 19.90
CA ASN A 79 11.73 2.65 19.75
C ASN A 79 13.07 3.05 19.10
N ARG A 80 14.02 2.13 18.88
CA ARG A 80 15.24 2.41 18.11
C ARG A 80 14.96 2.37 16.60
N THR A 81 15.74 3.14 15.85
CA THR A 81 15.69 3.16 14.39
C THR A 81 16.34 1.91 13.77
N PHE A 82 16.14 1.73 12.47
CA PHE A 82 16.74 0.65 11.69
C PHE A 82 16.93 1.07 10.22
N PRO A 83 17.81 0.41 9.44
CA PRO A 83 17.89 0.66 8.01
C PRO A 83 16.56 0.37 7.32
N VAL A 84 15.96 1.38 6.69
CA VAL A 84 14.66 1.24 6.03
C VAL A 84 14.76 0.25 4.86
N GLY A 85 15.82 0.34 4.05
CA GLY A 85 16.03 -0.50 2.88
C GLY A 85 15.20 -0.03 1.68
N LEU A 86 14.98 -0.94 0.72
CA LEU A 86 14.19 -0.66 -0.47
C LEU A 86 12.70 -0.59 -0.12
N CYS A 87 12.09 0.53 -0.45
CA CYS A 87 10.68 0.83 -0.25
C CYS A 87 10.13 1.61 -1.43
N SER A 88 8.83 1.46 -1.65
CA SER A 88 8.04 2.21 -2.63
C SER A 88 6.76 2.73 -1.98
N THR A 89 6.27 3.88 -2.43
CA THR A 89 4.91 4.36 -2.18
C THR A 89 4.05 4.01 -3.39
N TYR A 90 3.09 3.12 -3.17
CA TYR A 90 2.09 2.74 -4.17
C TYR A 90 0.87 3.64 -4.05
N LYS A 91 0.40 4.17 -5.16
CA LYS A 91 -0.83 4.97 -5.25
C LYS A 91 -1.89 4.17 -5.97
N PHE A 92 -3.04 4.01 -5.34
CA PHE A 92 -4.18 3.27 -5.89
C PHE A 92 -5.41 4.16 -6.02
N ALA A 93 -6.22 3.93 -7.04
CA ALA A 93 -7.48 4.62 -7.26
C ALA A 93 -8.57 3.62 -7.68
N LYS A 94 -9.83 4.06 -7.61
CA LYS A 94 -10.93 3.35 -8.28
C LYS A 94 -10.74 3.51 -9.79
N LEU A 95 -11.11 2.49 -10.58
CA LEU A 95 -11.24 2.71 -12.02
C LEU A 95 -12.25 3.85 -12.28
N PRO A 96 -11.96 4.78 -13.19
CA PRO A 96 -12.97 5.71 -13.65
C PRO A 96 -14.16 4.90 -14.18
N LEU A 97 -15.36 5.14 -13.63
CA LEU A 97 -16.61 4.54 -14.13
C LEU A 97 -16.91 4.90 -15.61
N LEU A 98 -16.06 5.70 -16.25
CA LEU A 98 -16.29 6.33 -17.54
C LEU A 98 -15.80 5.55 -18.76
N GLU A 99 -15.09 4.43 -18.62
CA GLU A 99 -14.65 3.65 -19.80
C GLU A 99 -15.49 2.40 -20.12
N PHE A 100 -16.53 2.10 -19.34
CA PHE A 100 -17.39 0.92 -19.59
C PHE A 100 -18.69 1.21 -20.35
N PHE A 101 -18.94 2.44 -20.83
CA PHE A 101 -20.16 2.80 -21.58
C PHE A 101 -19.92 3.19 -23.05
N GLN A 102 -18.74 2.93 -23.64
CA GLN A 102 -18.47 3.24 -25.06
C GLN A 102 -18.03 2.05 -25.93
N THR A 103 -18.52 0.85 -25.65
CA THR A 103 -18.52 -0.24 -26.64
C THR A 103 -19.92 -0.84 -26.79
N THR A 104 -20.80 -0.05 -27.41
CA THR A 104 -21.87 -0.60 -28.25
C THR A 104 -21.87 0.21 -29.54
N LEU A 105 -21.20 -0.34 -30.57
CA LEU A 105 -21.51 -0.10 -31.97
C LEU A 105 -21.90 -1.45 -32.57
#